data_AF-A0A9D6JBN1-F1
#
_entry.id   AF-A0A9D6JBN1-F1
#
_cell.length_a   1.000
_cell.length_b   1.000
_cell.length_c   1.000
_cell.angle_alpha   90.00
_cell.angle_beta   90.00
_cell.angle_gamma   90.00
#
_symmetry.space_group_name_H-M   'P 1'
#
loop_
_entity.id
_entity.type
_entity.pdbx_description
1 polymer ?
#
loop_
_entity_poly.entity_id
_entity_poly.type
_entity_poly.pdbx_seq_one_letter_code
_entity_poly.pdbx_strand_id
1 'polypeptide(L)'
;MPQVAAGGFQGARVVVFESRMAEAMARSIRSHGGEPISAPSLQEVPLEKHHEAFAFAERLLAGEVEIMICMTGVGTRLLLEALAKRYGIEPCVRALSRVTVVARGPKPIRVLKEYGIPVTIAVPEPNTWQEIVQALDLDPRSLSLDGRTIAIQEYGVSNDRLIAALKERGAKVIQVPVYRWALPDDTRPLRHAIQQVIEGTVQIALFTNAVQILNVIRVASEHGLERPFREALKRVVVASVGPSTSESLAHAGVEVDFEPTHPKMGPLIDELARQAADLIRAHVSEPVVQARPTHPEGPQAKALRQQSLFLKACRREPTPVTPVWLMRQAGRYLKAYRDIRNKVPFLELCKRKELVAELTVMAAETIKADASILFSDILLVVEPLGLALEYTSEDGPVISGRVATAHDIDRLVEIDPAESLRFVFDAVRLTRSALDPKLPLIGFA
;
A
#
# COMPACT_ATOMS: atom_id res chain seq x y z
N MET A 1 27.42 -0.35 34.46
CA MET A 1 26.10 0.09 33.97
C MET A 1 26.05 -0.14 32.47
N PRO A 2 25.01 -0.78 31.90
CA PRO A 2 24.96 -1.01 30.47
C PRO A 2 24.84 0.33 29.74
N GLN A 3 25.65 0.48 28.72
CA GLN A 3 25.75 1.64 27.85
C GLN A 3 24.41 1.82 27.10
N VAL A 4 23.68 2.90 27.39
CA VAL A 4 22.47 3.27 26.62
C VAL A 4 22.95 3.59 25.20
N ALA A 5 22.64 2.72 24.25
CA ALA A 5 22.90 2.98 22.84
C ALA A 5 22.18 4.27 22.42
N ALA A 6 22.85 5.13 21.66
CA ALA A 6 22.21 6.29 21.05
C ALA A 6 21.12 5.80 20.08
N GLY A 7 19.86 5.89 20.49
CA GLY A 7 18.69 5.43 19.72
C GLY A 7 17.63 4.84 20.64
N GLY A 8 16.38 5.31 20.51
CA GLY A 8 15.25 4.88 21.32
C GLY A 8 13.98 5.65 20.93
N PHE A 9 12.84 5.27 21.52
CA PHE A 9 11.56 5.93 21.25
C PHE A 9 11.41 7.31 21.92
N GLN A 10 12.27 7.66 22.89
CA GLN A 10 12.33 9.01 23.50
C GLN A 10 10.98 9.54 24.04
N GLY A 11 10.18 8.67 24.66
CA GLY A 11 8.86 9.00 25.19
C GLY A 11 7.74 8.97 24.14
N ALA A 12 8.04 8.60 22.89
CA ALA A 12 7.02 8.47 21.86
C ALA A 12 5.97 7.42 22.25
N ARG A 13 4.70 7.76 21.97
CA ARG A 13 3.56 6.87 22.15
C ARG A 13 3.44 5.97 20.93
N VAL A 14 3.48 4.66 21.17
CA VAL A 14 3.54 3.62 20.14
C VAL A 14 2.31 2.73 20.25
N VAL A 15 1.40 2.81 19.28
CA VAL A 15 0.25 1.90 19.20
C VAL A 15 0.67 0.57 18.59
N VAL A 16 0.23 -0.52 19.21
CA VAL A 16 0.50 -1.89 18.77
C VAL A 16 -0.81 -2.59 18.50
N PHE A 17 -1.05 -2.96 17.24
CA PHE A 17 -2.28 -3.66 16.81
C PHE A 17 -2.22 -5.19 16.95
N GLU A 18 -1.07 -5.71 17.40
CA GLU A 18 -0.83 -7.12 17.74
C GLU A 18 -1.65 -7.57 18.96
N SER A 19 -2.03 -8.84 18.96
CA SER A 19 -2.91 -9.40 20.00
C SER A 19 -2.21 -10.45 20.86
N ARG A 20 -1.52 -11.44 20.27
CA ARG A 20 -0.92 -12.55 21.02
C ARG A 20 0.28 -12.08 21.84
N MET A 21 1.12 -11.25 21.22
CA MET A 21 2.41 -10.85 21.75
C MET A 21 2.44 -9.39 22.22
N ALA A 22 1.26 -8.78 22.39
CA ALA A 22 1.10 -7.38 22.76
C ALA A 22 1.88 -7.01 24.03
N GLU A 23 1.82 -7.84 25.07
CA GLU A 23 2.53 -7.63 26.34
C GLU A 23 4.06 -7.72 26.19
N ALA A 24 4.55 -8.65 25.37
CA ALA A 24 5.98 -8.77 25.09
C ALA A 24 6.49 -7.56 24.31
N MET A 25 5.74 -7.11 23.30
CA MET A 25 6.05 -5.90 22.54
C MET A 25 6.01 -4.66 23.43
N ALA A 26 5.01 -4.52 24.29
CA ALA A 26 4.89 -3.41 25.22
C ALA A 26 6.09 -3.32 26.17
N ARG A 27 6.56 -4.46 26.71
CA ARG A 27 7.79 -4.49 27.52
C ARG A 27 9.02 -4.04 26.72
N SER A 28 9.17 -4.51 25.48
CA SER A 28 10.29 -4.14 24.62
C SER A 28 10.27 -2.64 24.27
N ILE A 29 9.11 -2.08 23.92
CA ILE A 29 8.94 -0.64 23.66
C ILE A 29 9.32 0.18 24.89
N ARG A 30 8.88 -0.21 26.10
CA ARG A 30 9.28 0.46 27.35
C ARG A 30 10.78 0.39 27.60
N SER A 31 11.41 -0.75 27.32
CA SER A 31 12.87 -0.89 27.48
C SER A 31 13.67 0.00 26.53
N HIS A 32 13.08 0.35 25.38
CA HIS A 32 13.62 1.34 24.43
C HIS A 32 13.14 2.77 24.70
N GLY A 33 12.54 3.03 25.86
CA GLY A 33 12.13 4.35 26.30
C GLY A 33 10.87 4.89 25.64
N GLY A 34 9.97 4.04 25.14
CA GLY A 34 8.68 4.43 24.55
C GLY A 34 7.48 4.12 25.45
N GLU A 35 6.32 4.66 25.09
CA GLU A 35 5.04 4.46 25.78
C GLU A 35 4.11 3.57 24.94
N PRO A 36 3.96 2.27 25.25
CA PRO A 36 3.14 1.38 24.45
C PRO A 36 1.65 1.55 24.71
N ILE A 37 0.86 1.55 23.65
CA ILE A 37 -0.62 1.49 23.66
C ILE A 37 -1.01 0.15 23.03
N SER A 38 -1.58 -0.75 23.83
CA SER A 38 -2.07 -2.03 23.33
C SER A 38 -3.46 -1.86 22.75
N ALA A 39 -3.62 -2.19 21.47
CA ALA A 39 -4.85 -2.05 20.72
C ALA A 39 -5.10 -3.32 19.89
N PRO A 40 -5.34 -4.49 20.53
CA PRO A 40 -5.50 -5.75 19.81
C PRO A 40 -6.58 -5.60 18.74
N SER A 41 -6.22 -5.90 17.50
CA SER A 41 -7.11 -5.74 16.34
C SER A 41 -7.62 -7.05 15.77
N LEU A 42 -7.24 -8.15 16.43
CA LEU A 42 -7.38 -9.47 15.86
C LEU A 42 -7.46 -10.51 16.97
N GLN A 43 -8.50 -11.33 16.96
CA GLN A 43 -8.63 -12.46 17.86
C GLN A 43 -8.73 -13.72 17.01
N GLU A 44 -7.95 -14.72 17.39
CA GLU A 44 -8.22 -16.06 16.89
C GLU A 44 -9.51 -16.56 17.49
N VAL A 45 -10.46 -16.79 16.61
CA VAL A 45 -11.66 -17.54 16.96
C VAL A 45 -11.36 -19.00 16.63
N PRO A 46 -11.36 -19.89 17.64
CA PRO A 46 -11.31 -21.33 17.38
C PRO A 46 -12.44 -21.74 16.44
N LEU A 47 -12.16 -22.69 15.55
CA LEU A 47 -13.12 -23.31 14.63
C LEU A 47 -14.47 -23.69 15.27
N GLU A 48 -14.46 -23.96 16.57
CA GLU A 48 -15.60 -24.36 17.41
C GLU A 48 -16.74 -23.33 17.45
N LYS A 49 -16.47 -22.05 17.15
CA LYS A 49 -17.50 -20.99 17.09
C LYS A 49 -18.01 -20.70 15.67
N HIS A 50 -17.53 -21.39 14.63
CA HIS A 50 -17.84 -21.07 13.23
C HIS A 50 -18.87 -22.02 12.62
N HIS A 51 -20.02 -21.46 12.20
CA HIS A 51 -21.11 -22.20 11.55
C HIS A 51 -20.69 -22.78 10.17
N GLU A 52 -19.77 -22.13 9.46
CA GLU A 52 -19.45 -22.44 8.06
C GLU A 52 -18.63 -23.74 7.88
N ALA A 53 -17.62 -23.98 8.74
CA ALA A 53 -16.83 -25.21 8.67
C ALA A 53 -17.66 -26.45 9.06
N PHE A 54 -18.58 -26.29 10.01
CA PHE A 54 -19.52 -27.34 10.38
C PHE A 54 -20.63 -27.52 9.36
N ALA A 55 -21.13 -26.44 8.74
CA ALA A 55 -22.06 -26.53 7.61
C ALA A 55 -21.42 -27.23 6.42
N PHE A 56 -20.14 -26.95 6.12
CA PHE A 56 -19.37 -27.73 5.15
C PHE A 56 -19.33 -29.21 5.54
N ALA A 57 -19.03 -29.54 6.80
CA ALA A 57 -18.95 -30.92 7.25
C ALA A 57 -20.29 -31.66 7.13
N GLU A 58 -21.40 -31.01 7.47
CA GLU A 58 -22.75 -31.56 7.31
C GLU A 58 -23.04 -31.88 5.85
N ARG A 59 -22.73 -30.94 4.94
CA ARG A 59 -22.88 -31.12 3.49
C ARG A 59 -21.96 -32.21 2.93
N LEU A 60 -20.73 -32.28 3.40
CA LEU A 60 -19.75 -33.31 3.04
C LEU A 60 -20.25 -34.70 3.48
N LEU A 61 -20.73 -34.83 4.72
CA LEU A 61 -21.26 -36.08 5.26
C LEU A 61 -22.57 -36.49 4.57
N ALA A 62 -23.38 -35.52 4.14
CA ALA A 62 -24.58 -35.73 3.32
C ALA A 62 -24.28 -36.08 1.86
N GLY A 63 -23.02 -35.98 1.40
CA GLY A 63 -22.62 -36.28 0.02
C GLY A 63 -22.92 -35.17 -0.98
N GLU A 64 -23.13 -33.93 -0.51
CA GLU A 64 -23.43 -32.76 -1.34
C GLU A 64 -22.18 -32.02 -1.84
N VAL A 65 -20.98 -32.49 -1.48
CA VAL A 65 -19.70 -31.93 -1.90
C VAL A 65 -19.00 -32.95 -2.78
N GLU A 66 -18.64 -32.58 -4.00
CA GLU A 66 -17.96 -33.48 -4.94
C GLU A 66 -16.46 -33.23 -5.04
N ILE A 67 -16.00 -32.02 -4.75
CA ILE A 67 -14.58 -31.63 -4.83
C ILE A 67 -14.19 -30.86 -3.57
N MET A 68 -13.02 -31.19 -3.00
CA MET A 68 -12.43 -30.49 -1.87
C MET A 68 -11.01 -30.02 -2.23
N ILE A 69 -10.80 -28.70 -2.19
CA ILE A 69 -9.51 -28.07 -2.49
C ILE A 69 -8.81 -27.67 -1.20
N CYS A 70 -7.67 -28.31 -0.92
CA CYS A 70 -6.83 -28.07 0.25
C CYS A 70 -5.69 -27.10 -0.09
N MET A 71 -5.78 -25.85 0.39
CA MET A 71 -4.87 -24.77 0.01
C MET A 71 -3.57 -24.76 0.81
N THR A 72 -3.60 -25.10 2.11
CA THR A 72 -2.40 -25.06 2.97
C THR A 72 -2.36 -26.25 3.93
N GLY A 73 -1.16 -26.69 4.33
CA GLY A 73 -1.02 -27.79 5.30
C GLY A 73 -1.61 -27.45 6.67
N VAL A 74 -1.34 -26.24 7.18
CA VAL A 74 -1.88 -25.79 8.48
C VAL A 74 -3.40 -25.78 8.45
N GLY A 75 -3.98 -25.17 7.41
CA GLY A 75 -5.43 -25.11 7.31
C GLY A 75 -6.10 -26.47 7.12
N THR A 76 -5.49 -27.35 6.33
CA THR A 76 -5.95 -28.75 6.18
C THR A 76 -5.95 -29.47 7.53
N ARG A 77 -4.89 -29.32 8.34
CA ARG A 77 -4.78 -29.96 9.65
C ARG A 77 -5.87 -29.45 10.60
N LEU A 78 -6.02 -28.12 10.70
CA LEU A 78 -7.01 -27.49 11.57
C LEU A 78 -8.43 -27.92 11.23
N LEU A 79 -8.77 -27.98 9.94
CA LEU A 79 -10.06 -28.50 9.49
C LEU A 79 -10.27 -29.92 9.99
N LEU A 80 -9.34 -30.83 9.70
CA LEU A 80 -9.45 -32.24 10.08
C LEU A 80 -9.55 -32.43 11.59
N GLU A 81 -8.77 -31.68 12.37
CA GLU A 81 -8.83 -31.71 13.84
C GLU A 81 -10.20 -31.23 14.36
N ALA A 82 -10.75 -30.14 13.81
CA ALA A 82 -12.06 -29.65 14.20
C ALA A 82 -13.19 -30.61 13.81
N LEU A 83 -13.13 -31.19 12.61
CA LEU A 83 -14.11 -32.19 12.18
C LEU A 83 -14.01 -33.46 13.03
N ALA A 84 -12.79 -33.94 13.29
CA ALA A 84 -12.55 -35.11 14.14
C ALA A 84 -13.07 -34.92 15.56
N LYS A 85 -12.90 -33.72 16.14
CA LYS A 85 -13.39 -33.39 17.48
C LYS A 85 -14.92 -33.44 17.57
N ARG A 86 -15.63 -33.08 16.50
CA ARG A 86 -17.11 -32.99 16.49
C ARG A 86 -17.81 -34.27 16.00
N TYR A 87 -17.31 -34.87 14.94
CA TYR A 87 -17.95 -35.98 14.22
C TYR A 87 -17.16 -37.29 14.30
N GLY A 88 -15.98 -37.29 14.92
CA GLY A 88 -15.03 -38.40 14.87
C GLY A 88 -14.22 -38.40 13.59
N ILE A 89 -12.98 -38.89 13.64
CA ILE A 89 -12.09 -38.88 12.48
C ILE A 89 -12.51 -39.87 11.38
N GLU A 90 -13.00 -41.05 11.75
CA GLU A 90 -13.34 -42.11 10.78
C GLU A 90 -14.47 -41.72 9.81
N PRO A 91 -15.60 -41.11 10.25
CA PRO A 91 -16.62 -40.62 9.32
C PRO A 91 -16.08 -39.54 8.38
N CYS A 92 -15.24 -38.64 8.89
CA CYS A 92 -14.65 -37.56 8.10
C CYS A 92 -13.71 -38.10 7.03
N VAL A 93 -12.81 -39.02 7.38
CA VAL A 93 -11.90 -39.68 6.43
C VAL A 93 -12.70 -40.45 5.38
N ARG A 94 -13.75 -41.18 5.77
CA ARG A 94 -14.61 -41.92 4.84
C ARG A 94 -15.31 -40.99 3.85
N ALA A 95 -15.82 -39.85 4.31
CA ALA A 95 -16.49 -38.88 3.45
C ALA A 95 -15.50 -38.20 2.49
N LEU A 96 -14.35 -37.74 2.99
CA LEU A 96 -13.30 -37.13 2.16
C LEU A 96 -12.69 -38.12 1.16
N SER A 97 -12.66 -39.41 1.47
CA SER A 97 -12.17 -40.43 0.54
C SER A 97 -13.11 -40.71 -0.64
N ARG A 98 -14.35 -40.20 -0.60
CA ARG A 98 -15.35 -40.36 -1.68
C ARG A 98 -15.41 -39.16 -2.63
N VAL A 99 -14.78 -38.05 -2.28
CA VAL A 99 -14.76 -36.82 -3.08
C VAL A 99 -13.44 -36.69 -3.83
N THR A 100 -13.39 -35.82 -4.84
CA THR A 100 -12.12 -35.47 -5.48
C THR A 100 -11.36 -34.51 -4.56
N VAL A 101 -10.30 -35.00 -3.93
CA VAL A 101 -9.44 -34.18 -3.05
C VAL A 101 -8.29 -33.60 -3.87
N VAL A 102 -8.28 -32.29 -4.01
CA VAL A 102 -7.23 -31.52 -4.69
C VAL A 102 -6.31 -30.93 -3.64
N ALA A 103 -5.02 -31.25 -3.71
CA ALA A 103 -4.02 -30.68 -2.81
C ALA A 103 -3.16 -29.69 -3.59
N ARG A 104 -3.18 -28.42 -3.16
CA ARG A 104 -2.44 -27.33 -3.83
C ARG A 104 -0.93 -27.58 -3.93
N GLY A 105 -0.34 -28.33 -2.99
CA GLY A 105 1.09 -28.62 -3.01
C GLY A 105 1.54 -29.55 -1.88
N PRO A 106 2.85 -29.69 -1.63
CA PRO A 106 3.41 -30.73 -0.75
C PRO A 106 2.92 -30.68 0.71
N LYS A 107 2.65 -29.48 1.24
CA LYS A 107 2.23 -29.28 2.63
C LYS A 107 0.84 -29.88 2.93
N PRO A 108 -0.24 -29.54 2.19
CA PRO A 108 -1.52 -30.24 2.30
C PRO A 108 -1.43 -31.75 2.05
N ILE A 109 -0.65 -32.19 1.04
CA ILE A 109 -0.48 -33.62 0.72
C ILE A 109 0.02 -34.39 1.94
N ARG A 110 1.05 -33.86 2.61
CA ARG A 110 1.62 -34.49 3.82
C ARG A 110 0.55 -34.69 4.90
N VAL A 111 -0.25 -33.67 5.17
CA VAL A 111 -1.31 -33.74 6.19
C VAL A 111 -2.37 -34.75 5.80
N LEU A 112 -2.88 -34.72 4.56
CA LEU A 112 -3.87 -35.68 4.09
C LEU A 112 -3.37 -37.12 4.21
N LYS A 113 -2.10 -37.36 3.89
CA LYS A 113 -1.45 -38.66 4.05
C LYS A 113 -1.37 -39.12 5.52
N GLU A 114 -1.07 -38.22 6.45
CA GLU A 114 -1.05 -38.53 7.89
C GLU A 114 -2.41 -39.01 8.42
N TYR A 115 -3.51 -38.48 7.85
CA TYR A 115 -4.88 -38.87 8.20
C TYR A 115 -5.45 -40.00 7.32
N GLY A 116 -4.65 -40.58 6.42
CA GLY A 116 -5.09 -41.65 5.52
C GLY A 116 -6.09 -41.23 4.43
N ILE A 117 -6.16 -39.94 4.10
CA ILE A 117 -7.05 -39.41 3.06
C ILE A 117 -6.31 -39.40 1.72
N PRO A 118 -6.83 -40.09 0.68
CA PRO A 118 -6.19 -40.12 -0.63
C PRO A 118 -6.25 -38.75 -1.31
N VAL A 119 -5.12 -38.29 -1.84
CA VAL A 119 -5.07 -37.11 -2.70
C VAL A 119 -5.40 -37.56 -4.12
N THR A 120 -6.47 -37.04 -4.69
CA THR A 120 -6.90 -37.37 -6.05
C THR A 120 -6.12 -36.58 -7.09
N ILE A 121 -5.91 -35.28 -6.83
CA ILE A 121 -5.16 -34.38 -7.71
C ILE A 121 -4.10 -33.68 -6.88
N ALA A 122 -2.84 -33.93 -7.22
CA ALA A 122 -1.71 -33.15 -6.73
C ALA A 122 -1.40 -32.07 -7.77
N VAL A 123 -1.55 -30.81 -7.36
CA VAL A 123 -1.36 -29.67 -8.27
C VAL A 123 0.13 -29.53 -8.60
N PRO A 124 0.51 -29.37 -9.89
CA PRO A 124 1.90 -29.24 -10.28
C PRO A 124 2.50 -27.91 -9.82
N GLU A 125 3.84 -27.84 -9.79
CA GLU A 125 4.54 -26.59 -9.60
C GLU A 125 4.21 -25.62 -10.75
N PRO A 126 4.05 -24.30 -10.48
CA PRO A 126 4.39 -23.58 -9.25
C PRO A 126 3.37 -23.61 -8.10
N ASN A 127 2.37 -24.49 -8.11
CA ASN A 127 1.37 -24.64 -7.04
C ASN A 127 0.54 -23.36 -6.85
N THR A 128 0.11 -22.70 -7.92
CA THR A 128 -0.75 -21.50 -7.85
C THR A 128 -2.21 -21.85 -8.08
N TRP A 129 -3.08 -20.84 -8.02
CA TRP A 129 -4.49 -21.06 -8.30
C TRP A 129 -4.75 -21.34 -9.78
N GLN A 130 -3.90 -20.83 -10.67
CA GLN A 130 -3.96 -21.15 -12.09
C GLN A 130 -3.73 -22.65 -12.32
N GLU A 131 -2.72 -23.24 -11.67
CA GLU A 131 -2.48 -24.69 -11.80
C GLU A 131 -3.56 -25.52 -11.12
N ILE A 132 -4.22 -25.03 -10.06
CA ILE A 132 -5.40 -25.70 -9.48
C ILE A 132 -6.49 -25.83 -10.56
N VAL A 133 -6.83 -24.72 -11.22
CA VAL A 133 -7.87 -24.68 -12.25
C VAL A 133 -7.47 -25.54 -13.45
N GLN A 134 -6.23 -25.41 -13.90
CA GLN A 134 -5.71 -26.22 -15.01
C GLN A 134 -5.72 -27.72 -14.69
N ALA A 135 -5.33 -28.11 -13.47
CA ALA A 135 -5.32 -29.52 -13.07
C ALA A 135 -6.74 -30.09 -12.95
N LEU A 136 -7.73 -29.27 -12.62
CA LEU A 136 -9.14 -29.64 -12.66
C LEU A 136 -9.65 -29.79 -14.10
N ASP A 137 -9.32 -28.85 -14.98
CA ASP A 137 -9.72 -28.87 -16.39
C ASP A 137 -9.10 -30.05 -17.15
N LEU A 138 -7.86 -30.41 -16.81
CA LEU A 138 -7.11 -31.51 -17.44
C LEU A 138 -7.31 -32.86 -16.74
N ASP A 139 -8.21 -32.96 -15.77
CA ASP A 139 -8.40 -34.21 -15.04
C ASP A 139 -8.84 -35.33 -16.00
N PRO A 140 -8.13 -36.49 -16.04
CA PRO A 140 -8.39 -37.56 -17.01
C PRO A 140 -9.79 -38.15 -16.94
N ARG A 141 -10.54 -37.93 -15.85
CA ARG A 141 -11.92 -38.39 -15.69
C ARG A 141 -12.92 -37.47 -16.39
N SER A 142 -12.46 -36.43 -17.10
CA SER A 142 -13.29 -35.43 -17.78
C SER A 142 -14.33 -34.82 -16.84
N LEU A 143 -13.88 -34.40 -15.65
CA LEU A 143 -14.73 -33.79 -14.64
C LEU A 143 -15.26 -32.44 -15.14
N SER A 144 -16.48 -32.42 -15.68
CA SER A 144 -17.21 -31.16 -15.84
C SER A 144 -17.41 -30.54 -14.45
N LEU A 145 -17.00 -29.29 -14.30
CA LEU A 145 -17.24 -28.50 -13.09
C LEU A 145 -18.65 -27.90 -13.05
N ASP A 146 -19.39 -27.96 -14.16
CA ASP A 146 -20.72 -27.40 -14.26
C ASP A 146 -21.70 -28.08 -13.29
N GLY A 147 -22.35 -27.28 -12.45
CA GLY A 147 -23.27 -27.72 -11.41
C GLY A 147 -22.63 -28.41 -10.19
N ARG A 148 -21.32 -28.73 -10.22
CA ARG A 148 -20.60 -29.40 -9.13
C ARG A 148 -20.44 -28.49 -7.94
N THR A 149 -20.50 -29.05 -6.74
CA THR A 149 -20.18 -28.34 -5.51
C THR A 149 -18.71 -28.53 -5.15
N ILE A 150 -17.99 -27.42 -5.08
CA ILE A 150 -16.55 -27.38 -4.79
C ILE A 150 -16.34 -26.66 -3.46
N ALA A 151 -15.81 -27.36 -2.48
CA ALA A 151 -15.37 -26.78 -1.22
C ALA A 151 -13.91 -26.33 -1.32
N ILE A 152 -13.61 -25.11 -0.87
CA ILE A 152 -12.26 -24.56 -0.81
C ILE A 152 -11.87 -24.35 0.64
N GLN A 153 -10.88 -25.11 1.10
CA GLN A 153 -10.24 -24.91 2.39
C GLN A 153 -9.42 -23.63 2.35
N GLU A 154 -9.95 -22.56 2.93
CA GLU A 154 -9.26 -21.27 3.00
C GLU A 154 -8.47 -21.15 4.30
N TYR A 155 -7.37 -20.39 4.25
CA TYR A 155 -6.56 -20.07 5.43
C TYR A 155 -6.38 -18.55 5.51
N GLY A 156 -7.30 -17.88 6.21
CA GLY A 156 -7.19 -16.46 6.61
C GLY A 156 -7.63 -15.44 5.55
N VAL A 157 -7.29 -15.66 4.28
CA VAL A 157 -7.65 -14.77 3.15
C VAL A 157 -8.29 -15.60 2.04
N SER A 158 -9.38 -15.09 1.46
CA SER A 158 -10.05 -15.72 0.33
C SER A 158 -9.30 -15.45 -0.98
N ASN A 159 -9.38 -16.39 -1.92
CA ASN A 159 -8.83 -16.22 -3.26
C ASN A 159 -9.96 -15.95 -4.26
N ASP A 160 -10.37 -14.69 -4.37
CA ASP A 160 -11.47 -14.27 -5.24
C ASP A 160 -11.25 -14.66 -6.70
N ARG A 161 -9.98 -14.67 -7.17
CA ARG A 161 -9.64 -15.07 -8.55
C ARG A 161 -9.89 -16.55 -8.79
N LEU A 162 -9.50 -17.41 -7.83
CA LEU A 162 -9.81 -18.84 -7.90
C LEU A 162 -11.32 -19.07 -7.87
N ILE A 163 -12.04 -18.38 -6.99
CA ILE A 163 -13.50 -18.51 -6.86
C ILE A 163 -14.19 -18.11 -8.16
N ALA A 164 -13.81 -16.96 -8.73
CA ALA A 164 -14.34 -16.49 -10.01
C ALA A 164 -14.09 -17.51 -11.12
N ALA A 165 -12.86 -18.00 -11.26
CA ALA A 165 -12.50 -18.96 -12.31
C ALA A 165 -13.27 -20.29 -12.21
N LEU A 166 -13.57 -20.76 -10.99
CA LEU A 166 -14.39 -21.95 -10.77
C LEU A 166 -15.88 -21.70 -11.08
N LYS A 167 -16.41 -20.53 -10.68
CA LYS A 167 -17.80 -20.13 -10.98
C LYS A 167 -18.04 -19.93 -12.47
N GLU A 168 -17.07 -19.37 -13.19
CA GLU A 168 -17.11 -19.24 -14.66
C GLU A 168 -17.23 -20.61 -15.36
N ARG A 169 -16.76 -21.68 -14.72
CA ARG A 169 -16.90 -23.07 -15.18
C ARG A 169 -18.18 -23.75 -14.67
N GLY A 170 -19.12 -22.99 -14.12
CA GLY A 170 -20.43 -23.46 -13.64
C GLY A 170 -20.42 -24.08 -12.23
N ALA A 171 -19.31 -24.04 -11.50
CA ALA A 171 -19.21 -24.65 -10.18
C ALA A 171 -19.94 -23.83 -9.09
N LYS A 172 -20.55 -24.55 -8.14
CA LYS A 172 -21.07 -24.01 -6.89
C LYS A 172 -19.97 -24.04 -5.84
N VAL A 173 -19.38 -22.89 -5.55
CA VAL A 173 -18.24 -22.80 -4.61
C VAL A 173 -18.72 -22.60 -3.17
N ILE A 174 -18.26 -23.47 -2.27
CA ILE A 174 -18.36 -23.33 -0.81
C ILE A 174 -16.99 -22.91 -0.28
N GLN A 175 -16.94 -21.85 0.51
CA GLN A 175 -15.73 -21.46 1.23
C GLN A 175 -15.72 -22.13 2.60
N VAL A 176 -14.59 -22.75 2.95
CA VAL A 176 -14.38 -23.43 4.23
C VAL A 176 -13.24 -22.73 4.96
N PRO A 177 -13.52 -21.60 5.64
CA PRO A 177 -12.51 -20.91 6.42
C PRO A 177 -12.20 -21.74 7.66
N VAL A 178 -10.95 -22.19 7.77
CA VAL A 178 -10.48 -23.04 8.90
C VAL A 178 -10.00 -22.22 10.10
N TYR A 179 -10.03 -20.91 9.97
CA TYR A 179 -9.93 -19.93 11.03
C TYR A 179 -10.25 -18.59 10.35
N ARG A 180 -11.00 -17.74 11.03
CA ARG A 180 -11.14 -16.34 10.63
C ARG A 180 -10.54 -15.50 11.74
N TRP A 181 -9.67 -14.59 11.36
CA TRP A 181 -9.30 -13.48 12.22
C TRP A 181 -10.57 -12.66 12.46
N ALA A 182 -11.14 -12.74 13.66
CA ALA A 182 -12.24 -11.87 14.05
C ALA A 182 -11.68 -10.65 14.78
N LEU A 183 -12.53 -9.66 14.97
CA LEU A 183 -12.26 -8.61 15.95
C LEU A 183 -12.29 -9.23 17.35
N PRO A 184 -11.52 -8.67 18.31
CA PRO A 184 -11.64 -9.10 19.70
C PRO A 184 -13.06 -8.90 20.24
N ASP A 185 -13.48 -9.74 21.20
CA ASP A 185 -14.78 -9.62 21.87
C ASP A 185 -14.99 -8.21 22.47
N ASP A 186 -13.90 -7.58 22.93
CA ASP A 186 -13.88 -6.18 23.35
C ASP A 186 -13.07 -5.30 22.39
N THR A 187 -13.75 -4.52 21.56
CA THR A 187 -13.13 -3.57 20.62
C THR A 187 -12.90 -2.18 21.21
N ARG A 188 -13.23 -1.93 22.49
CA ARG A 188 -13.04 -0.61 23.12
C ARG A 188 -11.58 -0.15 23.13
N PRO A 189 -10.56 -1.00 23.41
CA PRO A 189 -9.16 -0.58 23.34
C PRO A 189 -8.74 -0.17 21.94
N LEU A 190 -9.19 -0.91 20.92
CA LEU A 190 -8.93 -0.61 19.52
C LEU A 190 -9.54 0.74 19.11
N ARG A 191 -10.82 0.97 19.46
CA ARG A 191 -11.48 2.25 19.19
C ARG A 191 -10.80 3.43 19.89
N HIS A 192 -10.39 3.25 21.15
CA HIS A 192 -9.68 4.30 21.88
C HIS A 192 -8.33 4.63 21.22
N ALA A 193 -7.59 3.62 20.76
CA ALA A 193 -6.34 3.84 20.06
C ALA A 193 -6.52 4.53 18.70
N ILE A 194 -7.56 4.18 17.93
CA ILE A 194 -7.95 4.89 16.70
C ILE A 194 -8.17 6.38 16.99
N GLN A 195 -8.93 6.68 18.04
CA GLN A 195 -9.20 8.05 18.45
C GLN A 195 -7.92 8.79 18.87
N GLN A 196 -7.03 8.13 19.61
CA GLN A 196 -5.74 8.71 20.01
C GLN A 196 -4.81 9.00 18.83
N VAL A 197 -4.85 8.17 17.79
CA VAL A 197 -4.16 8.42 16.51
C VAL A 197 -4.77 9.65 15.82
N ILE A 198 -6.10 9.75 15.74
CA ILE A 198 -6.81 10.90 15.16
C ILE A 198 -6.45 12.21 15.88
N GLU A 199 -6.40 12.17 17.21
CA GLU A 199 -6.05 13.31 18.08
C GLU A 199 -4.56 13.69 18.00
N GLY A 200 -3.73 12.94 17.27
CA GLY A 200 -2.30 13.21 17.11
C GLY A 200 -1.47 12.90 18.36
N THR A 201 -2.05 12.14 19.30
CA THR A 201 -1.39 11.81 20.57
C THR A 201 -0.51 10.55 20.47
N VAL A 202 -0.51 9.89 19.32
CA VAL A 202 0.30 8.72 18.98
C VAL A 202 1.29 9.11 17.89
N GLN A 203 2.56 8.71 18.02
CA GLN A 203 3.60 9.04 17.04
C GLN A 203 4.00 7.86 16.16
N ILE A 204 3.76 6.62 16.61
CA ILE A 204 4.11 5.40 15.87
C ILE A 204 2.96 4.39 15.91
N ALA A 205 2.66 3.76 14.77
CA ALA A 205 1.73 2.65 14.63
C ALA A 205 2.43 1.39 14.11
N LEU A 206 2.36 0.29 14.88
CA LEU A 206 2.97 -0.99 14.54
C LEU A 206 1.95 -2.01 14.04
N PHE A 207 2.26 -2.61 12.88
CA PHE A 207 1.50 -3.71 12.28
C PHE A 207 2.38 -4.95 12.12
N THR A 208 1.93 -6.05 12.70
CA THR A 208 2.60 -7.36 12.69
C THR A 208 1.90 -8.37 11.79
N ASN A 209 0.75 -8.03 11.21
CA ASN A 209 -0.02 -8.91 10.35
C ASN A 209 -0.87 -8.12 9.34
N ALA A 210 -0.91 -8.61 8.11
CA ALA A 210 -1.66 -8.02 6.99
C ALA A 210 -3.16 -7.77 7.27
N VAL A 211 -3.79 -8.56 8.13
CA VAL A 211 -5.23 -8.45 8.43
C VAL A 211 -5.53 -7.34 9.44
N GLN A 212 -4.54 -6.92 10.23
CA GLN A 212 -4.75 -5.92 11.28
C GLN A 212 -5.26 -4.60 10.71
N ILE A 213 -4.67 -4.11 9.61
CA ILE A 213 -5.12 -2.85 9.00
C ILE A 213 -6.57 -2.92 8.51
N LEU A 214 -6.98 -4.06 7.93
CA LEU A 214 -8.35 -4.26 7.47
C LEU A 214 -9.34 -4.20 8.65
N ASN A 215 -8.98 -4.84 9.76
CA ASN A 215 -9.79 -4.83 10.98
C ASN A 215 -9.84 -3.45 11.65
N VAL A 216 -8.72 -2.73 11.69
CA VAL A 216 -8.64 -1.38 12.24
C VAL A 216 -9.53 -0.43 11.42
N ILE A 217 -9.42 -0.47 10.08
CA ILE A 217 -10.26 0.34 9.18
C ILE A 217 -11.73 -0.01 9.33
N ARG A 218 -12.07 -1.31 9.42
CA ARG A 218 -13.44 -1.75 9.65
C ARG A 218 -14.02 -1.14 10.92
N VAL A 219 -13.30 -1.22 12.04
CA VAL A 219 -13.77 -0.64 13.32
C VAL A 219 -13.84 0.89 13.24
N ALA A 220 -12.91 1.54 12.57
CA ALA A 220 -13.00 2.98 12.32
C ALA A 220 -14.26 3.33 11.51
N SER A 221 -14.57 2.55 10.46
CA SER A 221 -15.72 2.74 9.58
C SER A 221 -17.06 2.54 10.30
N GLU A 222 -17.18 1.48 11.12
CA GLU A 222 -18.35 1.20 11.97
C GLU A 222 -18.70 2.35 12.93
N HIS A 223 -17.73 3.23 13.23
CA HIS A 223 -17.89 4.41 14.08
C HIS A 223 -17.81 5.75 13.33
N GLY A 224 -17.77 5.76 11.99
CA GLY A 224 -17.67 6.98 11.19
C GLY A 224 -16.32 7.70 11.27
N LEU A 225 -15.27 7.00 11.74
CA LEU A 225 -13.92 7.52 11.97
C LEU A 225 -12.92 7.12 10.87
N GLU A 226 -13.34 6.40 9.83
CA GLU A 226 -12.43 5.89 8.80
C GLU A 226 -11.63 7.00 8.10
N ARG A 227 -12.29 8.00 7.53
CA ARG A 227 -11.62 9.12 6.85
C ARG A 227 -10.68 9.90 7.77
N PRO A 228 -11.07 10.37 8.96
CA PRO A 228 -10.15 11.08 9.85
C PRO A 228 -9.01 10.19 10.34
N PHE A 229 -9.23 8.89 10.54
CA PHE A 229 -8.16 7.95 10.91
C PHE A 229 -7.13 7.79 9.79
N ARG A 230 -7.58 7.63 8.54
CA ARG A 230 -6.68 7.56 7.36
C ARG A 230 -5.84 8.82 7.20
N GLU A 231 -6.44 9.99 7.35
CA GLU A 231 -5.70 11.25 7.31
C GLU A 231 -4.71 11.38 8.48
N ALA A 232 -5.06 10.88 9.66
CA ALA A 232 -4.17 10.89 10.81
C ALA A 232 -2.96 9.96 10.64
N LEU A 233 -3.14 8.79 10.01
CA LEU A 233 -2.04 7.86 9.73
C LEU A 233 -0.94 8.47 8.87
N LYS A 234 -1.24 9.45 7.99
CA LYS A 234 -0.23 10.18 7.20
C LYS A 234 0.75 11.01 8.03
N ARG A 235 0.45 11.22 9.33
CA ARG A 235 1.25 12.01 10.27
C ARG A 235 1.86 11.15 11.38
N VAL A 236 1.68 9.84 11.30
CA VAL A 236 2.17 8.85 12.27
C VAL A 236 3.17 7.97 11.55
N VAL A 237 4.28 7.63 12.19
CA VAL A 237 5.23 6.65 11.63
C VAL A 237 4.55 5.29 11.60
N VAL A 238 4.28 4.76 10.41
CA VAL A 238 3.71 3.44 10.20
C VAL A 238 4.83 2.44 9.98
N ALA A 239 4.93 1.45 10.86
CA ALA A 239 5.91 0.39 10.74
C ALA A 239 5.24 -0.97 10.55
N SER A 240 5.74 -1.70 9.57
CA SER A 240 5.27 -3.02 9.18
C SER A 240 6.31 -4.07 9.56
N VAL A 241 5.88 -5.24 10.02
CA VAL A 241 6.81 -6.35 10.31
C VAL A 241 7.43 -6.95 9.04
N GLY A 242 6.84 -6.76 7.85
CA GLY A 242 7.37 -7.38 6.63
C GLY A 242 6.47 -7.24 5.39
N PRO A 243 6.93 -7.78 4.24
CA PRO A 243 6.39 -7.41 2.92
C PRO A 243 4.90 -7.65 2.74
N SER A 244 4.37 -8.77 3.24
CA SER A 244 2.93 -9.08 3.12
C SER A 244 2.05 -8.12 3.92
N THR A 245 2.53 -7.66 5.08
CA THR A 245 1.81 -6.65 5.88
C THR A 245 1.90 -5.30 5.20
N SER A 246 3.07 -4.96 4.63
CA SER A 246 3.30 -3.72 3.89
C SER A 246 2.43 -3.62 2.64
N GLU A 247 2.28 -4.72 1.89
CA GLU A 247 1.38 -4.81 0.75
C GLU A 247 -0.09 -4.59 1.15
N SER A 248 -0.54 -5.16 2.28
CA SER A 248 -1.90 -4.95 2.77
C SER A 248 -2.15 -3.50 3.21
N LEU A 249 -1.18 -2.88 3.88
CA LEU A 249 -1.21 -1.46 4.23
C LEU A 249 -1.31 -0.58 2.96
N ALA A 250 -0.51 -0.87 1.93
CA ALA A 250 -0.56 -0.15 0.67
C ALA A 250 -1.90 -0.29 -0.07
N HIS A 251 -2.47 -1.50 -0.13
CA HIS A 251 -3.82 -1.70 -0.68
C HIS A 251 -4.89 -0.95 0.11
N ALA A 252 -4.67 -0.80 1.42
CA ALA A 252 -5.49 0.02 2.28
C ALA A 252 -5.13 1.52 2.17
N GLY A 253 -4.29 1.97 1.25
CA GLY A 253 -3.92 3.38 1.09
C GLY A 253 -3.13 3.97 2.26
N VAL A 254 -2.41 3.12 3.01
CA VAL A 254 -1.52 3.52 4.11
C VAL A 254 -0.08 3.28 3.68
N GLU A 255 0.74 4.33 3.74
CA GLU A 255 2.17 4.23 3.44
C GLU A 255 2.93 3.60 4.61
N VAL A 256 4.02 2.89 4.31
CA VAL A 256 4.88 2.25 5.31
C VAL A 256 6.21 2.98 5.34
N ASP A 257 6.56 3.52 6.50
CA ASP A 257 7.79 4.28 6.72
C ASP A 257 8.97 3.39 7.10
N PHE A 258 8.65 2.26 7.73
CA PHE A 258 9.66 1.36 8.26
C PHE A 258 9.27 -0.10 8.09
N GLU A 259 10.21 -0.88 7.59
CA GLU A 259 10.17 -2.34 7.58
C GLU A 259 11.54 -2.86 8.09
N PRO A 260 11.57 -3.83 9.01
CA PRO A 260 12.82 -4.34 9.55
C PRO A 260 13.56 -5.19 8.52
N THR A 261 14.88 -5.27 8.70
CA THR A 261 15.76 -6.12 7.89
C THR A 261 15.33 -7.59 7.90
N HIS A 262 14.83 -8.06 9.05
CA HIS A 262 14.28 -9.41 9.21
C HIS A 262 12.83 -9.33 9.68
N PRO A 263 11.89 -10.04 9.04
CA PRO A 263 10.47 -9.90 9.33
C PRO A 263 10.05 -10.62 10.61
N LYS A 264 10.51 -10.11 11.75
CA LYS A 264 10.30 -10.63 13.09
C LYS A 264 10.09 -9.48 14.07
N MET A 265 9.35 -9.74 15.15
CA MET A 265 8.98 -8.72 16.13
C MET A 265 10.18 -8.08 16.86
N GLY A 266 11.20 -8.85 17.21
CA GLY A 266 12.40 -8.33 17.87
C GLY A 266 13.12 -7.30 16.99
N PRO A 267 13.58 -7.70 15.78
CA PRO A 267 14.15 -6.79 14.79
C PRO A 267 13.26 -5.58 14.49
N LEU A 268 11.94 -5.76 14.36
CA LEU A 268 10.98 -4.65 14.18
C LEU A 268 11.14 -3.59 15.26
N ILE A 269 11.10 -3.96 16.54
CA ILE A 269 11.16 -2.98 17.63
C ILE A 269 12.58 -2.42 17.79
N ASP A 270 13.60 -3.28 17.74
CA ASP A 270 15.00 -2.89 17.99
C ASP A 270 15.58 -1.99 16.88
N GLU A 271 15.24 -2.26 15.62
CA GLU A 271 15.67 -1.44 14.48
C GLU A 271 14.85 -0.16 14.39
N LEU A 272 13.53 -0.23 14.64
CA LEU A 272 12.68 0.95 14.64
C LEU A 272 13.06 1.90 15.77
N ALA A 273 13.32 1.41 16.98
CA ALA A 273 13.73 2.24 18.11
C ALA A 273 14.97 3.09 17.78
N ARG A 274 15.93 2.54 17.03
CA ARG A 274 17.13 3.25 16.60
C ARG A 274 16.86 4.40 15.63
N GLN A 275 15.80 4.29 14.83
CA GLN A 275 15.43 5.28 13.80
C GLN A 275 14.21 6.13 14.17
N ALA A 276 13.54 5.80 15.30
CA ALA A 276 12.26 6.37 15.68
C ALA A 276 12.31 7.90 15.77
N ALA A 277 13.35 8.48 16.36
CA ALA A 277 13.48 9.93 16.47
C ALA A 277 13.57 10.62 15.09
N ASP A 278 14.28 10.03 14.13
CA ASP A 278 14.40 10.58 12.78
C ASP A 278 13.10 10.42 11.98
N LEU A 279 12.47 9.24 12.07
CA LEU A 279 11.19 8.97 11.41
C LEU A 279 10.07 9.85 11.96
N ILE A 280 9.99 10.00 13.29
CA ILE A 280 9.02 10.90 13.93
C ILE A 280 9.32 12.34 13.53
N ARG A 281 10.59 12.79 13.52
CA ARG A 281 10.93 14.12 13.03
C ARG A 281 10.52 14.32 11.58
N ALA A 282 10.62 13.30 10.73
CA ALA A 282 10.16 13.36 9.34
C ALA A 282 8.63 13.35 9.17
N HIS A 283 7.86 13.11 10.24
CA HIS A 283 6.39 13.18 10.25
C HIS A 283 5.84 14.39 11.03
N VAL A 284 6.53 14.82 12.10
CA VAL A 284 6.24 16.03 12.88
C VAL A 284 6.70 17.28 12.12
N SER A 285 7.85 17.18 11.48
CA SER A 285 8.17 18.04 10.35
C SER A 285 7.53 17.34 9.18
N GLU A 286 6.45 17.90 8.63
CA GLU A 286 6.18 17.65 7.21
C GLU A 286 7.53 17.62 6.48
N PRO A 287 7.90 16.58 5.73
CA PRO A 287 8.99 16.69 4.78
C PRO A 287 8.37 17.44 3.60
N VAL A 288 8.11 18.71 3.86
CA VAL A 288 8.07 19.77 2.90
C VAL A 288 9.44 20.39 3.12
N VAL A 289 10.37 20.14 2.22
CA VAL A 289 11.36 21.16 1.90
C VAL A 289 10.52 22.35 1.46
N GLN A 290 10.07 23.16 2.43
CA GLN A 290 9.41 24.42 2.12
C GLN A 290 10.48 25.16 1.37
N ALA A 291 10.25 25.36 0.08
CA ALA A 291 10.91 26.35 -0.72
C ALA A 291 10.65 27.71 -0.04
N ARG A 292 11.36 27.97 1.05
CA ARG A 292 11.34 29.24 1.73
C ARG A 292 12.09 30.19 0.81
N PRO A 293 11.61 31.42 0.62
CA PRO A 293 12.39 32.43 -0.07
C PRO A 293 13.74 32.58 0.64
N THR A 294 14.78 32.00 0.08
CA THR A 294 16.16 32.07 0.60
C THR A 294 16.89 33.24 -0.01
N HIS A 295 16.38 33.76 -1.14
CA HIS A 295 17.02 34.82 -1.89
C HIS A 295 16.03 35.92 -2.29
N PRO A 296 16.37 37.20 -2.05
CA PRO A 296 15.59 38.31 -2.56
C PRO A 296 15.72 38.40 -4.10
N GLU A 297 14.58 38.36 -4.79
CA GLU A 297 14.47 38.72 -6.22
C GLU A 297 14.75 40.23 -6.38
N GLY A 298 15.65 40.59 -7.29
CA GLY A 298 16.05 41.98 -7.50
C GLY A 298 17.06 42.17 -8.64
N PRO A 299 17.46 43.43 -8.93
CA PRO A 299 18.36 43.74 -10.06
C PRO A 299 19.68 42.96 -10.02
N GLN A 300 20.23 42.75 -8.82
CA GLN A 300 21.48 42.02 -8.63
C GLN A 300 21.33 40.52 -8.90
N ALA A 301 20.27 39.88 -8.40
CA ALA A 301 19.95 38.49 -8.70
C ALA A 301 19.71 38.28 -10.21
N LYS A 302 19.03 39.23 -10.86
CA LYS A 302 18.84 39.22 -12.31
C LYS A 302 20.17 39.32 -13.06
N ALA A 303 21.05 40.23 -12.66
CA ALA A 303 22.37 40.39 -13.27
C ALA A 303 23.23 39.12 -13.15
N LEU A 304 23.21 38.47 -11.98
CA LEU A 304 23.90 37.19 -11.74
C LEU A 304 23.40 36.09 -12.68
N ARG A 305 22.07 35.93 -12.80
CA ARG A 305 21.45 34.98 -13.75
C ARG A 305 21.87 35.24 -15.19
N GLN A 306 21.87 36.49 -15.62
CA GLN A 306 22.25 36.86 -16.99
C GLN A 306 23.67 36.43 -17.37
N GLN A 307 24.55 36.25 -16.38
CA GLN A 307 25.93 35.78 -16.56
C GLN A 307 26.09 34.25 -16.47
N SER A 308 25.03 33.49 -16.20
CA SER A 308 25.05 32.02 -16.15
C SER A 308 25.54 31.39 -17.47
N LEU A 309 26.18 30.22 -17.38
CA LEU A 309 26.68 29.49 -18.55
C LEU A 309 25.54 29.16 -19.52
N PHE A 310 24.39 28.74 -18.99
CA PHE A 310 23.21 28.45 -19.80
C PHE A 310 22.74 29.66 -20.62
N LEU A 311 22.52 30.82 -20.00
CA LEU A 311 22.04 32.00 -20.72
C LEU A 311 23.08 32.57 -21.69
N LYS A 312 24.37 32.52 -21.35
CA LYS A 312 25.46 32.87 -22.29
C LYS A 312 25.44 31.97 -23.53
N ALA A 313 25.32 30.65 -23.33
CA ALA A 313 25.21 29.69 -24.42
C ALA A 313 23.97 29.94 -25.30
N CYS A 314 22.80 30.20 -24.69
CA CYS A 314 21.58 30.56 -25.43
C CYS A 314 21.75 31.82 -26.30
N ARG A 315 22.55 32.80 -25.85
CA ARG A 315 22.88 34.01 -26.61
C ARG A 315 24.06 33.84 -27.57
N ARG A 316 24.60 32.62 -27.71
CA ARG A 316 25.77 32.29 -28.55
C ARG A 316 27.03 33.07 -28.17
N GLU A 317 27.16 33.43 -26.90
CA GLU A 317 28.37 34.06 -26.37
C GLU A 317 29.46 33.00 -26.11
N PRO A 318 30.75 33.37 -26.11
CA PRO A 318 31.82 32.46 -25.73
C PRO A 318 31.66 31.93 -24.30
N THR A 319 31.71 30.60 -24.15
CA THR A 319 31.70 29.88 -22.86
C THR A 319 32.99 29.08 -22.67
N PRO A 320 33.44 28.86 -21.43
CA PRO A 320 34.67 28.09 -21.16
C PRO A 320 34.56 26.60 -21.51
N VAL A 321 33.34 26.12 -21.76
CA VAL A 321 33.02 24.74 -22.09
C VAL A 321 32.02 24.68 -23.24
N THR A 322 32.06 23.61 -24.04
CA THR A 322 31.10 23.35 -25.11
C THR A 322 29.73 23.02 -24.49
N PRO A 323 28.65 23.74 -24.84
CA PRO A 323 27.33 23.45 -24.31
C PRO A 323 26.79 22.12 -24.87
N VAL A 324 26.29 21.26 -23.97
CA VAL A 324 25.57 20.03 -24.32
C VAL A 324 24.23 19.99 -23.58
N TRP A 325 23.18 19.54 -24.27
CA TRP A 325 21.85 19.41 -23.66
C TRP A 325 21.61 17.97 -23.23
N LEU A 326 21.38 17.76 -21.93
CA LEU A 326 21.07 16.46 -21.35
C LEU A 326 19.80 16.57 -20.51
N MET A 327 18.76 15.81 -20.87
CA MET A 327 17.53 15.75 -20.10
C MET A 327 17.60 14.61 -19.08
N ARG A 328 17.60 14.94 -17.78
CA ARG A 328 17.54 13.96 -16.69
C ARG A 328 16.19 14.05 -15.98
N GLN A 329 15.44 12.95 -16.01
CA GLN A 329 14.13 12.89 -15.37
C GLN A 329 14.26 12.40 -13.92
N ALA A 330 14.32 13.34 -12.96
CA ALA A 330 14.48 13.04 -11.53
C ALA A 330 13.44 12.03 -11.03
N GLY A 331 12.20 12.12 -11.51
CA GLY A 331 11.11 11.18 -11.17
C GLY A 331 11.36 9.71 -11.54
N ARG A 332 12.35 9.39 -12.39
CA ARG A 332 12.67 7.99 -12.74
C ARG A 332 13.64 7.31 -11.79
N TYR A 333 14.47 8.05 -11.05
CA TYR A 333 15.55 7.45 -10.25
C TYR A 333 15.72 8.05 -8.86
N LEU A 334 15.33 9.31 -8.63
CA LEU A 334 15.54 9.98 -7.36
C LEU A 334 14.41 9.60 -6.38
N LYS A 335 14.72 8.78 -5.37
CA LYS A 335 13.73 8.28 -4.41
C LYS A 335 12.99 9.42 -3.71
N ALA A 336 13.71 10.37 -3.12
CA ALA A 336 13.10 11.52 -2.43
C ALA A 336 12.13 12.32 -3.32
N TYR A 337 12.46 12.47 -4.60
CA TYR A 337 11.58 13.11 -5.58
C TYR A 337 10.30 12.30 -5.82
N ARG A 338 10.44 10.97 -5.99
CA ARG A 338 9.29 10.08 -6.17
C ARG A 338 8.40 10.05 -4.93
N ASP A 339 8.99 10.03 -3.75
CA ASP A 339 8.27 10.03 -2.49
C ASP A 339 7.36 11.28 -2.39
N ILE A 340 7.87 12.47 -2.75
CA ILE A 340 7.06 13.71 -2.80
C ILE A 340 6.04 13.67 -3.94
N ARG A 341 6.46 13.24 -5.14
CA ARG A 341 5.59 13.17 -6.33
C ARG A 341 4.40 12.23 -6.15
N ASN A 342 4.54 11.19 -5.34
CA ASN A 342 3.51 10.19 -5.12
C ASN A 342 2.52 10.55 -3.99
N LYS A 343 2.75 11.65 -3.24
CA LYS A 343 1.87 12.08 -2.13
C LYS A 343 0.47 12.48 -2.57
N VAL A 344 0.32 13.00 -3.78
CA VAL A 344 -0.96 13.49 -4.33
C VAL A 344 -1.07 13.17 -5.83
N PRO A 345 -2.30 13.06 -6.38
CA PRO A 345 -2.51 12.94 -7.82
C PRO A 345 -1.78 14.04 -8.61
N PHE A 346 -1.30 13.72 -9.81
CA PHE A 346 -0.41 14.61 -10.58
C PHE A 346 -1.00 16.01 -10.82
N LEU A 347 -2.27 16.11 -11.22
CA LEU A 347 -2.95 17.39 -11.42
C LEU A 347 -3.06 18.21 -10.14
N GLU A 348 -3.36 17.54 -9.02
CA GLU A 348 -3.43 18.19 -7.72
C GLU A 348 -2.04 18.69 -7.28
N LEU A 349 -1.00 17.93 -7.58
CA LEU A 349 0.39 18.34 -7.35
C LEU A 349 0.70 19.64 -8.10
N CYS A 350 0.40 19.69 -9.40
CA CYS A 350 0.67 20.87 -10.23
C CYS A 350 -0.09 22.13 -9.77
N LYS A 351 -1.23 21.97 -9.06
CA LYS A 351 -2.00 23.07 -8.46
C LYS A 351 -1.46 23.54 -7.11
N ARG A 352 -0.51 22.81 -6.51
CA ARG A 352 0.12 23.13 -5.20
C ARG A 352 1.52 23.72 -5.41
N LYS A 353 1.61 25.04 -5.36
CA LYS A 353 2.86 25.80 -5.63
C LYS A 353 4.05 25.36 -4.76
N GLU A 354 3.81 24.98 -3.51
CA GLU A 354 4.86 24.56 -2.56
C GLU A 354 5.50 23.24 -3.02
N LEU A 355 4.69 22.27 -3.45
CA LEU A 355 5.17 20.97 -3.95
C LEU A 355 5.90 21.10 -5.29
N VAL A 356 5.39 21.96 -6.17
CA VAL A 356 6.06 22.28 -7.44
C VAL A 356 7.44 22.88 -7.20
N ALA A 357 7.53 23.86 -6.29
CA ALA A 357 8.78 24.51 -5.96
C ALA A 357 9.77 23.54 -5.29
N GLU A 358 9.31 22.75 -4.33
CA GLU A 358 10.09 21.73 -3.65
C GLU A 358 10.71 20.73 -4.64
N LEU A 359 9.91 20.11 -5.51
CA LEU A 359 10.41 19.15 -6.49
C LEU A 359 11.41 19.78 -7.47
N THR A 360 11.13 21.00 -7.91
CA THR A 360 12.01 21.73 -8.84
C THR A 360 13.35 22.08 -8.21
N VAL A 361 13.35 22.55 -6.96
CA VAL A 361 14.55 22.92 -6.20
C VAL A 361 15.36 21.67 -5.87
N MET A 362 14.71 20.63 -5.35
CA MET A 362 15.37 19.36 -5.03
C MET A 362 16.08 18.77 -6.25
N ALA A 363 15.41 18.73 -7.40
CA ALA A 363 16.02 18.24 -8.64
C ALA A 363 17.23 19.09 -9.04
N ALA A 364 17.13 20.41 -8.95
CA ALA A 364 18.22 21.32 -9.28
C ALA A 364 19.45 21.12 -8.39
N GLU A 365 19.27 21.05 -7.08
CA GLU A 365 20.34 20.90 -6.09
C GLU A 365 21.02 19.51 -6.17
N THR A 366 20.23 18.49 -6.49
CA THR A 366 20.74 17.11 -6.60
C THR A 366 21.51 16.89 -7.90
N ILE A 367 20.96 17.34 -9.03
CA ILE A 367 21.53 17.08 -10.36
C ILE A 367 22.68 18.04 -10.66
N LYS A 368 22.63 19.26 -10.11
CA LYS A 368 23.63 20.33 -10.33
C LYS A 368 23.84 20.67 -11.80
N ALA A 369 22.74 20.68 -12.57
CA ALA A 369 22.73 21.16 -13.95
C ALA A 369 22.84 22.69 -14.02
N ASP A 370 23.16 23.22 -15.21
CA ASP A 370 23.32 24.67 -15.44
C ASP A 370 21.99 25.43 -15.56
N ALA A 371 20.85 24.74 -15.54
CA ALA A 371 19.51 25.30 -15.47
C ALA A 371 18.55 24.27 -14.84
N SER A 372 17.46 24.77 -14.24
CA SER A 372 16.35 23.93 -13.74
C SER A 372 15.11 24.10 -14.61
N ILE A 373 14.32 23.04 -14.75
CA ILE A 373 13.03 23.06 -15.45
C ILE A 373 11.92 22.99 -14.40
N LEU A 374 10.95 23.91 -14.48
CA LEU A 374 9.80 23.93 -13.57
C LEU A 374 9.04 22.60 -13.60
N PHE A 375 8.75 22.05 -12.42
CA PHE A 375 7.86 20.91 -12.31
C PHE A 375 6.39 21.31 -12.48
N SER A 376 5.99 21.52 -13.72
CA SER A 376 4.60 21.81 -14.10
C SER A 376 4.33 21.23 -15.48
N ASP A 377 3.07 20.97 -15.79
CA ASP A 377 2.66 20.44 -17.08
C ASP A 377 2.17 21.57 -18.00
N ILE A 378 2.46 21.45 -19.29
CA ILE A 378 2.04 22.41 -20.32
C ILE A 378 0.53 22.33 -20.60
N LEU A 379 -0.10 21.18 -20.33
CA LEU A 379 -1.50 20.90 -20.63
C LEU A 379 -2.47 21.49 -19.60
N LEU A 380 -1.99 22.11 -18.52
CA LEU A 380 -2.85 22.68 -17.46
C LEU A 380 -3.79 23.78 -17.98
N VAL A 381 -3.49 24.39 -19.12
CA VAL A 381 -4.35 25.37 -19.81
C VAL A 381 -5.65 24.76 -20.35
N VAL A 382 -5.70 23.44 -20.55
CA VAL A 382 -6.83 22.73 -21.15
C VAL A 382 -8.08 22.79 -20.26
N GLU A 383 -7.92 22.65 -18.95
CA GLU A 383 -9.03 22.75 -17.98
C GLU A 383 -9.74 24.12 -18.04
N PRO A 384 -9.03 25.26 -17.93
CA PRO A 384 -9.61 26.58 -18.12
C PRO A 384 -10.34 26.79 -19.45
N LEU A 385 -9.87 26.17 -20.54
CA LEU A 385 -10.50 26.28 -21.87
C LEU A 385 -11.83 25.51 -21.96
N GLY A 386 -12.27 24.84 -20.89
CA GLY A 386 -13.53 24.11 -20.83
C GLY A 386 -13.43 22.64 -21.26
N LEU A 387 -12.21 22.10 -21.36
CA LEU A 387 -11.94 20.71 -21.70
C LEU A 387 -11.52 19.94 -20.45
N ALA A 388 -11.78 18.63 -20.40
CA ALA A 388 -11.33 17.81 -19.26
C ALA A 388 -9.95 17.21 -19.56
N LEU A 389 -9.05 17.24 -18.57
CA LEU A 389 -7.72 16.65 -18.65
C LEU A 389 -7.59 15.59 -17.56
N GLU A 390 -7.23 14.37 -17.94
CA GLU A 390 -6.97 13.26 -17.03
C GLU A 390 -5.61 12.64 -17.34
N TYR A 391 -4.92 12.11 -16.33
CA TYR A 391 -3.66 11.38 -16.52
C TYR A 391 -3.88 9.94 -16.08
N THR A 392 -3.85 9.00 -17.03
CA THR A 392 -3.96 7.57 -16.73
C THR A 392 -2.58 6.95 -16.60
N SER A 393 -2.48 5.85 -15.85
CA SER A 393 -1.23 5.11 -15.64
C SER A 393 -0.70 4.42 -16.90
N GLU A 394 -1.54 4.21 -17.92
CA GLU A 394 -1.22 3.42 -19.11
C GLU A 394 -1.11 4.26 -20.41
N ASP A 395 -1.90 5.33 -20.56
CA ASP A 395 -2.05 6.03 -21.85
C ASP A 395 -1.55 7.49 -21.87
N GLY A 396 -1.01 8.01 -20.75
CA GLY A 396 -0.56 9.41 -20.66
C GLY A 396 -1.74 10.40 -20.49
N PRO A 397 -1.59 11.67 -20.90
CA PRO A 397 -2.65 12.66 -20.76
C PRO A 397 -3.79 12.41 -21.75
N VAL A 398 -5.00 12.24 -21.22
CA VAL A 398 -6.25 12.10 -21.98
C VAL A 398 -7.03 13.40 -21.88
N ILE A 399 -7.30 14.02 -23.03
CA ILE A 399 -8.11 15.24 -23.11
C ILE A 399 -9.50 14.85 -23.63
N SER A 400 -10.53 15.07 -22.83
CA SER A 400 -11.92 14.86 -23.23
C SER A 400 -12.49 16.13 -23.87
N GLY A 401 -13.34 15.96 -24.89
CA GLY A 401 -13.90 17.06 -25.67
C GLY A 401 -13.10 17.33 -26.94
N ARG A 402 -13.03 16.32 -27.83
CA ARG A 402 -12.29 16.39 -29.09
C ARG A 402 -12.71 17.62 -29.91
N VAL A 403 -11.73 18.42 -30.29
CA VAL A 403 -11.88 19.54 -31.23
C VAL A 403 -11.44 19.04 -32.61
N ALA A 404 -12.38 18.90 -33.54
CA ALA A 404 -12.13 18.40 -34.90
C ALA A 404 -12.66 19.34 -35.99
N THR A 405 -13.59 20.22 -35.65
CA THR A 405 -14.27 21.15 -36.57
C THR A 405 -14.20 22.57 -36.05
N ALA A 406 -14.42 23.55 -36.93
CA ALA A 406 -14.44 24.97 -36.53
C ALA A 406 -15.50 25.25 -35.45
N HIS A 407 -16.65 24.58 -35.52
CA HIS A 407 -17.71 24.72 -34.51
C HIS A 407 -17.30 24.20 -33.13
N ASP A 408 -16.36 23.26 -33.06
CA ASP A 408 -15.83 22.78 -31.78
C ASP A 408 -14.97 23.85 -31.07
N ILE A 409 -14.37 24.78 -31.83
CA ILE A 409 -13.61 25.92 -31.29
C ILE A 409 -14.53 26.90 -30.59
N ASP A 410 -15.73 27.14 -31.13
CA ASP A 410 -16.73 28.05 -30.55
C ASP A 410 -17.17 27.63 -29.13
N ARG A 411 -16.94 26.37 -28.75
CA ARG A 411 -17.26 25.84 -27.42
C ARG A 411 -16.16 26.08 -26.38
N LEU A 412 -14.96 26.49 -26.81
CA LEU A 412 -13.86 26.78 -25.89
C LEU A 412 -14.13 28.08 -25.13
N VAL A 413 -13.74 28.09 -23.87
CA VAL A 413 -13.87 29.26 -23.01
C VAL A 413 -12.68 30.19 -23.24
N GLU A 414 -12.95 31.47 -23.50
CA GLU A 414 -11.91 32.50 -23.47
C GLU A 414 -11.47 32.73 -22.02
N ILE A 415 -10.16 32.71 -21.78
CA ILE A 415 -9.59 32.74 -20.42
C ILE A 415 -8.63 33.90 -20.26
N ASP A 416 -8.57 34.47 -19.05
CA ASP A 416 -7.42 35.25 -18.59
C ASP A 416 -6.42 34.31 -17.90
N PRO A 417 -5.23 34.05 -18.46
CA PRO A 417 -4.23 33.17 -17.86
C PRO A 417 -3.78 33.63 -16.48
N ALA A 418 -3.77 34.94 -16.20
CA ALA A 418 -3.31 35.47 -14.91
C ALA A 418 -4.25 35.05 -13.77
N GLU A 419 -5.53 34.89 -14.06
CA GLU A 419 -6.54 34.39 -13.13
C GLU A 419 -6.63 32.86 -13.17
N SER A 420 -6.83 32.28 -14.34
CA SER A 420 -7.15 30.86 -14.51
C SER A 420 -5.96 29.93 -14.24
N LEU A 421 -4.73 30.41 -14.45
CA LEU A 421 -3.48 29.69 -14.18
C LEU A 421 -2.66 30.33 -13.07
N ARG A 422 -3.28 31.11 -12.18
CA ARG A 422 -2.60 31.82 -11.07
C ARG A 422 -1.65 30.94 -10.26
N PHE A 423 -2.03 29.68 -10.04
CA PHE A 423 -1.22 28.70 -9.30
C PHE A 423 0.12 28.41 -9.98
N VAL A 424 0.19 28.43 -11.32
CA VAL A 424 1.44 28.27 -12.08
C VAL A 424 2.35 29.48 -11.85
N PHE A 425 1.79 30.69 -11.93
CA PHE A 425 2.55 31.92 -11.67
C PHE A 425 3.10 31.96 -10.24
N ASP A 426 2.29 31.56 -9.27
CA ASP A 426 2.73 31.50 -7.87
C ASP A 426 3.81 30.43 -7.66
N ALA A 427 3.72 29.28 -8.34
CA ALA A 427 4.76 28.27 -8.34
C ALA A 427 6.07 28.77 -8.95
N VAL A 428 6.00 29.50 -10.06
CA VAL A 428 7.18 30.14 -10.68
C VAL A 428 7.84 31.12 -9.69
N ARG A 429 7.07 32.01 -9.07
CA ARG A 429 7.59 32.99 -8.09
C ARG A 429 8.26 32.30 -6.91
N LEU A 430 7.60 31.30 -6.33
CA LEU A 430 8.11 30.57 -5.17
C LEU A 430 9.38 29.80 -5.51
N THR A 431 9.33 28.97 -6.56
CA THR A 431 10.49 28.24 -7.09
C THR A 431 11.66 29.17 -7.33
N ARG A 432 11.40 30.32 -7.96
CA ARG A 432 12.46 31.26 -8.30
C ARG A 432 13.12 31.88 -7.07
N SER A 433 12.34 32.21 -6.04
CA SER A 433 12.85 32.77 -4.79
C SER A 433 13.66 31.78 -3.94
N ALA A 434 13.47 30.48 -4.15
CA ALA A 434 14.15 29.41 -3.42
C ALA A 434 15.38 28.85 -4.15
N LEU A 435 15.40 28.90 -5.48
CA LEU A 435 16.55 28.47 -6.28
C LEU A 435 17.72 29.47 -6.23
N ASP A 436 18.96 28.97 -6.38
CA ASP A 436 20.17 29.79 -6.51
C ASP A 436 19.94 30.96 -7.50
N PRO A 437 20.19 32.23 -7.10
CA PRO A 437 19.97 33.41 -7.94
C PRO A 437 20.74 33.43 -9.25
N LYS A 438 21.78 32.61 -9.41
CA LYS A 438 22.56 32.45 -10.64
C LYS A 438 21.95 31.41 -11.56
N LEU A 439 21.22 30.43 -11.03
CA LEU A 439 20.70 29.31 -11.79
C LEU A 439 19.43 29.71 -12.57
N PRO A 440 19.40 29.65 -13.90
CA PRO A 440 18.20 29.91 -14.68
C PRO A 440 17.09 28.87 -14.41
N LEU A 441 15.83 29.33 -14.47
CA LEU A 441 14.64 28.49 -14.40
C LEU A 441 13.95 28.55 -15.76
N ILE A 442 13.71 27.38 -16.35
CA ILE A 442 12.99 27.18 -17.60
C ILE A 442 11.54 26.90 -17.25
N GLY A 443 10.64 27.71 -17.77
CA GLY A 443 9.20 27.51 -17.67
C GLY A 443 8.57 27.49 -19.07
N PHE A 444 7.25 27.59 -19.10
CA PHE A 444 6.47 27.72 -20.33
C PHE A 444 6.17 29.20 -20.59
N ALA A 445 6.11 29.59 -21.86
CA ALA A 445 5.91 30.97 -22.31
C ALA A 445 4.59 31.10 -23.06
#